data_AF-A0A2G6E4Y3-F1
#
_entry.id   AF-A0A2G6E4Y3-F1
#
_cell.length_a   1.000
_cell.length_b   1.000
_cell.length_c   1.000
_cell.angle_alpha   90.00
_cell.angle_beta   90.00
_cell.angle_gamma   90.00
#
_symmetry.space_group_name_H-M   'P 1'
#
loop_
_entity.id
_entity.type
_entity.pdbx_description
1 polymer ?
#
loop_
_entity_poly.entity_id
_entity_poly.type
_entity_poly.pdbx_seq_one_letter_code
_entity_poly.pdbx_strand_id
1 'polypeptide(L)'
;MTIRRLQSFLSLTEFFLISIFLSTGIAADQFPDKVSIQYAKGFRVEYHDSYKVLTVLKPWNQAQTMFQYVLVPRGNPRPSGYEEFQYIDIPLRSIVTMSTTYLKQLSELQVLDTLVGHSNFQYINTPEVINIIKEGRIEEVGDGINVNIELLMDLSPDVIMTYSVGNVYDSHPKLLEAGLPTVLNAAYMESTPLGRAEWLKFIAIFYNKEAEAERIFSAIEHSYNVLKRKAEQVDDRPTVLLNAPYNGKWWIPGGHSYLAAFINDAGARYLWEGIPSSGSREVDFEAVYERASEADFWLNPGQWRTLEDGLRSDERLTEF
;
A
#
# COMPACT_ATOMS: atom_id res chain seq x y z
N MET A 1 -68.86 -41.73 -25.32
CA MET A 1 -68.26 -43.08 -25.34
C MET A 1 -67.41 -43.12 -26.61
N THR A 2 -66.07 -43.18 -26.62
CA THR A 2 -65.14 -43.87 -25.72
C THR A 2 -63.74 -43.27 -25.92
N ILE A 3 -63.00 -43.14 -24.82
CA ILE A 3 -61.58 -42.75 -24.75
C ILE A 3 -60.69 -43.84 -25.39
N ARG A 4 -59.62 -43.47 -26.11
CA ARG A 4 -58.34 -44.20 -26.03
C ARG A 4 -57.15 -43.34 -26.46
N ARG A 5 -56.22 -43.18 -25.51
CA ARG A 5 -54.84 -42.70 -25.67
C ARG A 5 -54.06 -43.64 -26.58
N LEU A 6 -53.12 -43.09 -27.36
CA LEU A 6 -51.90 -43.80 -27.73
C LEU A 6 -50.72 -42.83 -27.63
N GLN A 7 -49.87 -43.07 -26.63
CA GLN A 7 -48.53 -42.51 -26.52
C GLN A 7 -47.63 -43.25 -27.52
N SER A 8 -46.72 -42.54 -28.18
CA SER A 8 -45.63 -43.17 -28.95
C SER A 8 -44.37 -42.29 -28.83
N PHE A 9 -43.52 -42.71 -27.90
CA PHE A 9 -42.06 -42.59 -27.82
C PHE A 9 -41.36 -41.74 -28.90
N LEU A 10 -40.95 -40.52 -28.51
CA LEU A 10 -39.76 -39.88 -29.08
C LEU A 10 -38.54 -40.38 -28.30
N SER A 11 -37.57 -40.94 -29.02
CA SER A 11 -36.36 -41.55 -28.49
C SER A 11 -35.44 -40.54 -27.81
N LEU A 12 -34.94 -40.90 -26.62
CA LEU A 12 -34.01 -40.17 -25.77
C LEU A 12 -32.61 -39.87 -26.37
N THR A 13 -32.40 -40.13 -27.66
CA THR A 13 -31.10 -40.01 -28.33
C THR A 13 -30.90 -38.72 -29.12
N GLU A 14 -31.96 -37.94 -29.39
CA GLU A 14 -31.82 -36.65 -30.11
C GLU A 14 -31.64 -35.43 -29.19
N PHE A 15 -31.87 -35.58 -27.87
CA PHE A 15 -31.62 -34.50 -26.91
C PHE A 15 -30.16 -34.38 -26.45
N PHE A 16 -29.30 -35.34 -26.81
CA PHE A 16 -27.90 -35.38 -26.37
C PHE A 16 -26.90 -34.76 -27.37
N LEU A 17 -27.37 -34.30 -28.54
CA LEU A 17 -26.52 -33.71 -29.57
C LEU A 17 -26.66 -32.18 -29.72
N ILE A 18 -27.50 -31.53 -28.90
CA ILE A 18 -27.62 -30.05 -28.84
C ILE A 18 -26.98 -29.47 -27.55
N SER A 19 -26.32 -30.30 -26.73
CA SER A 19 -25.66 -29.85 -25.49
C SER A 19 -24.12 -29.88 -25.51
N ILE A 20 -23.49 -30.05 -26.69
CA ILE A 20 -22.02 -30.10 -26.81
C ILE A 20 -21.52 -29.05 -27.83
N PHE A 21 -22.07 -27.85 -27.79
CA PHE A 21 -21.53 -26.69 -28.53
C PHE A 21 -21.49 -25.38 -27.70
N LEU A 22 -21.47 -25.51 -26.37
CA LEU A 22 -21.30 -24.38 -25.44
C LEU A 22 -20.28 -24.74 -24.35
N SER A 23 -19.03 -25.05 -24.74
CA SER A 23 -17.93 -25.12 -23.77
C SER A 23 -16.56 -24.74 -24.34
N THR A 24 -16.56 -23.90 -25.37
CA THR A 24 -15.37 -23.11 -25.73
C THR A 24 -15.79 -21.66 -25.88
N GLY A 25 -16.50 -21.14 -24.86
CA GLY A 25 -16.44 -19.71 -24.63
C GLY A 25 -15.02 -19.44 -24.18
N ILE A 26 -14.24 -18.72 -24.99
CA ILE A 26 -13.10 -17.97 -24.46
C ILE A 26 -13.67 -17.22 -23.26
N ALA A 27 -13.19 -17.52 -22.05
CA ALA A 27 -13.62 -16.79 -20.88
C ALA A 27 -13.33 -15.32 -21.17
N ALA A 28 -14.38 -14.51 -21.27
CA ALA A 28 -14.21 -13.11 -21.57
C ALA A 28 -13.41 -12.47 -20.42
N ASP A 29 -12.39 -11.70 -20.76
CA ASP A 29 -11.58 -10.96 -19.80
C ASP A 29 -12.48 -10.14 -18.86
N GLN A 30 -12.53 -10.54 -17.59
CA GLN A 30 -13.32 -9.88 -16.56
C GLN A 30 -12.67 -8.58 -16.06
N PHE A 31 -11.48 -8.24 -16.54
CA PHE A 31 -10.72 -7.03 -16.20
C PHE A 31 -10.38 -6.22 -17.47
N PRO A 32 -11.37 -5.54 -18.06
CA PRO A 32 -11.15 -4.72 -19.25
C PRO A 32 -10.17 -3.57 -19.00
N ASP A 33 -10.16 -3.03 -17.77
CA ASP A 33 -9.21 -2.02 -17.32
C ASP A 33 -8.03 -2.68 -16.60
N LYS A 34 -6.82 -2.25 -16.94
CA LYS A 34 -5.57 -2.75 -16.35
C LYS A 34 -4.68 -1.57 -15.98
N VAL A 35 -3.96 -1.70 -14.88
CA VAL A 35 -2.92 -0.71 -14.53
C VAL A 35 -1.66 -0.92 -15.36
N SER A 36 -1.02 0.17 -15.72
CA SER A 36 0.33 0.22 -16.27
C SER A 36 1.27 0.74 -15.19
N ILE A 37 2.15 -0.11 -14.67
CA ILE A 37 3.12 0.26 -13.64
C ILE A 37 4.36 0.84 -14.30
N GLN A 38 4.61 2.13 -14.09
CA GLN A 38 5.68 2.89 -14.78
C GLN A 38 6.85 3.25 -13.85
N TYR A 39 6.58 3.50 -12.58
CA TYR A 39 7.52 4.04 -11.60
C TYR A 39 7.76 3.11 -10.41
N ALA A 40 6.72 2.45 -9.91
CA ALA A 40 6.85 1.53 -8.79
C ALA A 40 7.66 0.30 -9.20
N LYS A 41 8.56 -0.11 -8.32
CA LYS A 41 9.40 -1.31 -8.50
C LYS A 41 9.12 -2.39 -7.46
N GLY A 42 8.35 -2.08 -6.43
CA GLY A 42 8.09 -2.97 -5.31
C GLY A 42 6.96 -3.97 -5.53
N PHE A 43 6.15 -3.82 -6.59
CA PHE A 43 5.10 -4.77 -6.93
C PHE A 43 4.90 -4.94 -8.43
N ARG A 44 4.20 -6.02 -8.81
CA ARG A 44 3.67 -6.23 -10.15
C ARG A 44 2.31 -6.92 -10.07
N VAL A 45 1.52 -6.82 -11.13
CA VAL A 45 0.24 -7.51 -11.27
C VAL A 45 0.19 -8.25 -12.60
N GLU A 46 -0.30 -9.48 -12.55
CA GLU A 46 -0.55 -10.34 -13.70
C GLU A 46 -2.07 -10.52 -13.81
N TYR A 47 -2.64 -10.15 -14.97
CA TYR A 47 -4.07 -10.27 -15.24
C TYR A 47 -4.35 -11.55 -16.00
N HIS A 48 -5.32 -12.32 -15.51
CA HIS A 48 -5.90 -13.47 -16.20
C HIS A 48 -7.38 -13.22 -16.44
N ASP A 49 -8.02 -14.05 -17.27
CA ASP A 49 -9.42 -13.84 -17.68
C ASP A 49 -10.40 -13.74 -16.50
N SER A 50 -10.14 -14.44 -15.39
CA SER A 50 -11.05 -14.55 -14.25
C SER A 50 -10.43 -14.33 -12.86
N TYR A 51 -9.15 -13.94 -12.80
CA TYR A 51 -8.45 -13.60 -11.56
C TYR A 51 -7.22 -12.72 -11.84
N LYS A 52 -6.63 -12.14 -10.80
CA LYS A 52 -5.36 -11.39 -10.85
C LYS A 52 -4.35 -12.03 -9.91
N VAL A 53 -3.08 -11.97 -10.24
CA VAL A 53 -1.99 -12.33 -9.34
C VAL A 53 -1.18 -11.09 -9.02
N LEU A 54 -1.24 -10.64 -7.76
CA LEU A 54 -0.51 -9.49 -7.28
C LEU A 54 0.73 -9.96 -6.52
N THR A 55 1.90 -9.50 -6.93
CA THR A 55 3.18 -9.90 -6.33
C THR A 55 3.88 -8.68 -5.72
N VAL A 56 4.22 -8.76 -4.43
CA VAL A 56 5.09 -7.81 -3.73
C VAL A 56 6.52 -8.36 -3.75
N LEU A 57 7.41 -7.66 -4.45
CA LEU A 57 8.76 -8.14 -4.82
C LEU A 57 9.80 -7.92 -3.73
N LYS A 58 9.69 -6.83 -2.96
CA LYS A 58 10.64 -6.47 -1.91
C LYS A 58 9.88 -5.85 -0.73
N PRO A 59 9.29 -6.69 0.15
CA PRO A 59 8.38 -6.22 1.19
C PRO A 59 9.06 -5.36 2.28
N TRP A 60 10.38 -5.55 2.49
CA TRP A 60 11.20 -4.70 3.35
C TRP A 60 12.67 -4.69 2.89
N ASN A 61 13.53 -3.95 3.58
CA ASN A 61 14.95 -3.87 3.24
C ASN A 61 15.64 -5.23 3.39
N GLN A 62 16.47 -5.62 2.41
CA GLN A 62 17.18 -6.90 2.37
C GLN A 62 16.30 -8.17 2.38
N ALA A 63 14.97 -8.04 2.24
CA ALA A 63 14.07 -9.19 2.12
C ALA A 63 14.51 -10.12 0.97
N GLN A 64 14.57 -11.42 1.28
CA GLN A 64 14.86 -12.49 0.30
C GLN A 64 13.59 -13.21 -0.17
N THR A 65 12.42 -12.75 0.28
CA THR A 65 11.14 -13.36 -0.01
C THR A 65 10.22 -12.38 -0.74
N MET A 66 9.33 -12.93 -1.55
CA MET A 66 8.25 -12.23 -2.22
C MET A 66 6.91 -12.73 -1.67
N PHE A 67 5.88 -11.91 -1.74
CA PHE A 67 4.53 -12.30 -1.35
C PHE A 67 3.61 -12.22 -2.55
N GLN A 68 2.78 -13.26 -2.73
CA GLN A 68 1.81 -13.33 -3.82
C GLN A 68 0.40 -13.47 -3.26
N TYR A 69 -0.52 -12.73 -3.88
CA TYR A 69 -1.93 -12.69 -3.54
C TYR A 69 -2.74 -12.98 -4.78
N VAL A 70 -3.67 -13.93 -4.70
CA VAL A 70 -4.57 -14.29 -5.81
C VAL A 70 -5.90 -13.61 -5.59
N LEU A 71 -6.20 -12.64 -6.45
CA LEU A 71 -7.39 -11.83 -6.34
C LEU A 71 -8.48 -12.40 -7.26
N VAL A 72 -9.58 -12.84 -6.67
CA VAL A 72 -10.63 -13.58 -7.35
C VAL A 72 -11.94 -12.79 -7.27
N PRO A 73 -12.62 -12.51 -8.39
CA PRO A 73 -13.96 -11.91 -8.35
C PRO A 73 -14.90 -12.75 -7.49
N ARG A 74 -15.66 -12.09 -6.62
CA ARG A 74 -16.59 -12.79 -5.71
C ARG A 74 -17.53 -13.73 -6.48
N GLY A 75 -17.62 -14.97 -6.00
CA GLY A 75 -18.45 -16.01 -6.59
C GLY A 75 -17.76 -16.81 -7.70
N ASN A 76 -16.58 -16.40 -8.17
CA ASN A 76 -15.79 -17.21 -9.08
C ASN A 76 -15.13 -18.40 -8.36
N PRO A 77 -14.88 -19.51 -9.08
CA PRO A 77 -14.05 -20.58 -8.56
C PRO A 77 -12.60 -20.10 -8.39
N ARG A 78 -11.91 -20.62 -7.36
CA ARG A 78 -10.48 -20.39 -7.17
C ARG A 78 -9.68 -21.09 -8.29
N PRO A 79 -8.70 -20.43 -8.92
CA PRO A 79 -7.82 -21.09 -9.89
C PRO A 79 -6.98 -22.18 -9.24
N SER A 80 -6.67 -23.25 -9.98
CA SER A 80 -5.73 -24.29 -9.56
C SER A 80 -4.27 -23.83 -9.68
N GLY A 81 -3.37 -24.40 -8.90
CA GLY A 81 -1.92 -24.12 -8.96
C GLY A 81 -1.47 -22.96 -8.08
N TYR A 82 -2.38 -22.42 -7.25
CA TYR A 82 -2.11 -21.35 -6.29
C TYR A 82 -2.57 -21.69 -4.87
N GLU A 83 -2.71 -22.97 -4.55
CA GLU A 83 -3.31 -23.47 -3.30
C GLU A 83 -2.57 -22.99 -2.03
N GLU A 84 -1.28 -22.70 -2.14
CA GLU A 84 -0.42 -22.22 -1.04
C GLU A 84 -0.48 -20.70 -0.84
N PHE A 85 -1.09 -19.96 -1.76
CA PHE A 85 -1.16 -18.49 -1.70
C PHE A 85 -2.46 -18.01 -1.05
N GLN A 86 -2.42 -16.77 -0.57
CA GLN A 86 -3.62 -16.12 -0.03
C GLN A 86 -4.58 -15.73 -1.16
N TYR A 87 -5.80 -16.24 -1.06
CA TYR A 87 -6.91 -15.84 -1.92
C TYR A 87 -7.65 -14.67 -1.31
N ILE A 88 -7.95 -13.66 -2.13
CA ILE A 88 -8.66 -12.46 -1.72
C ILE A 88 -9.82 -12.24 -2.68
N ASP A 89 -11.01 -12.12 -2.11
CA ASP A 89 -12.21 -11.84 -2.87
C ASP A 89 -12.28 -10.35 -3.25
N ILE A 90 -12.45 -10.06 -4.54
CA ILE A 90 -12.56 -8.69 -5.06
C ILE A 90 -13.94 -8.43 -5.72
N PRO A 91 -14.45 -7.18 -5.67
CA PRO A 91 -13.90 -6.04 -4.94
C PRO A 91 -14.02 -6.22 -3.41
N LEU A 92 -13.11 -5.59 -2.66
CA LEU A 92 -13.18 -5.56 -1.19
C LEU A 92 -14.46 -4.84 -0.73
N ARG A 93 -15.05 -5.34 0.36
CA ARG A 93 -16.20 -4.76 1.06
C ARG A 93 -15.80 -4.27 2.44
N SER A 94 -14.75 -4.83 3.03
CA SER A 94 -14.18 -4.39 4.30
C SER A 94 -12.65 -4.43 4.28
N ILE A 95 -12.02 -3.35 4.75
CA ILE A 95 -10.57 -3.23 4.91
C ILE A 95 -10.21 -2.72 6.30
N VAL A 96 -9.17 -3.31 6.88
CA VAL A 96 -8.43 -2.73 8.00
C VAL A 96 -7.09 -2.21 7.49
N THR A 97 -6.67 -1.03 7.95
CA THR A 97 -5.39 -0.42 7.53
C THR A 97 -4.43 -0.25 8.70
N MET A 98 -3.16 -0.59 8.51
CA MET A 98 -2.11 -0.43 9.53
C MET A 98 -1.16 0.74 9.24
N SER A 99 -1.49 1.60 8.28
CA SER A 99 -0.72 2.82 7.99
C SER A 99 -1.64 3.95 7.58
N THR A 100 -1.43 5.13 8.14
CA THR A 100 -2.19 6.34 7.80
C THR A 100 -2.04 6.73 6.32
N THR A 101 -0.96 6.28 5.68
CA THR A 101 -0.68 6.56 4.26
C THR A 101 -1.69 5.90 3.30
N TYR A 102 -2.37 4.83 3.73
CA TYR A 102 -3.39 4.15 2.92
C TYR A 102 -4.72 4.91 2.93
N LEU A 103 -5.01 5.67 3.99
CA LEU A 103 -6.29 6.34 4.19
C LEU A 103 -6.61 7.35 3.09
N LYS A 104 -5.61 8.16 2.70
CA LYS A 104 -5.79 9.11 1.61
C LYS A 104 -6.03 8.43 0.27
N GLN A 105 -5.36 7.30 0.02
CA GLN A 105 -5.55 6.51 -1.21
C GLN A 105 -6.97 5.92 -1.27
N LEU A 106 -7.51 5.42 -0.15
CA LEU A 106 -8.90 4.97 -0.07
C LEU A 106 -9.92 6.10 -0.30
N SER A 107 -9.64 7.31 0.23
CA SER A 107 -10.47 8.50 -0.02
C SER A 107 -10.45 8.88 -1.51
N GLU A 108 -9.27 8.97 -2.13
CA GLU A 108 -9.12 9.31 -3.56
C GLU A 108 -9.79 8.29 -4.50
N LEU A 109 -9.78 7.00 -4.13
CA LEU A 109 -10.48 5.93 -4.84
C LEU A 109 -11.98 5.86 -4.51
N GLN A 110 -12.48 6.71 -3.61
CA GLN A 110 -13.88 6.75 -3.19
C GLN A 110 -14.38 5.39 -2.65
N VAL A 111 -13.55 4.72 -1.82
CA VAL A 111 -13.87 3.42 -1.19
C VAL A 111 -13.72 3.46 0.34
N LEU A 112 -13.74 4.66 0.92
CA LEU A 112 -13.53 4.88 2.34
C LEU A 112 -14.66 4.27 3.21
N ASP A 113 -15.83 4.05 2.62
CA ASP A 113 -16.97 3.37 3.24
C ASP A 113 -16.68 1.89 3.57
N THR A 114 -15.66 1.29 2.93
CA THR A 114 -15.19 -0.07 3.23
C THR A 114 -14.21 -0.13 4.41
N LEU A 115 -13.73 1.00 4.92
CA LEU A 115 -12.84 1.01 6.08
C LEU A 115 -13.63 0.58 7.32
N VAL A 116 -13.18 -0.49 7.99
CA VAL A 116 -13.81 -1.01 9.22
C VAL A 116 -12.90 -0.90 10.45
N GLY A 117 -11.60 -0.67 10.24
CA GLY A 117 -10.65 -0.45 11.32
C GLY A 117 -9.34 0.19 10.87
N HIS A 118 -8.66 0.83 11.81
CA HIS A 118 -7.34 1.41 11.60
C HIS A 118 -6.45 1.16 12.83
N SER A 119 -5.14 1.09 12.64
CA SER A 119 -4.25 0.68 13.71
C SER A 119 -4.13 1.67 14.87
N ASN A 120 -3.95 2.97 14.59
CA ASN A 120 -3.92 4.02 15.61
C ASN A 120 -4.44 5.36 15.07
N PHE A 121 -5.49 5.88 15.72
CA PHE A 121 -6.19 7.09 15.32
C PHE A 121 -5.42 8.37 15.59
N GLN A 122 -4.45 8.36 16.53
CA GLN A 122 -3.70 9.53 16.99
C GLN A 122 -3.03 10.30 15.83
N TYR A 123 -2.56 9.59 14.81
CA TYR A 123 -1.77 10.16 13.71
C TYR A 123 -2.60 10.46 12.45
N ILE A 124 -3.91 10.26 12.51
CA ILE A 124 -4.79 10.48 11.35
C ILE A 124 -5.00 11.99 11.15
N ASN A 125 -4.75 12.43 9.91
CA ASN A 125 -4.95 13.81 9.49
C ASN A 125 -5.90 13.93 8.27
N THR A 126 -6.50 12.83 7.82
CA THR A 126 -7.46 12.81 6.70
C THR A 126 -8.85 13.21 7.24
N PRO A 127 -9.40 14.39 6.89
CA PRO A 127 -10.62 14.93 7.51
C PRO A 127 -11.83 13.99 7.45
N GLU A 128 -12.00 13.29 6.34
CA GLU A 128 -13.09 12.34 6.12
C GLU A 128 -13.02 11.17 7.10
N VAL A 129 -11.80 10.67 7.38
CA VAL A 129 -11.60 9.57 8.34
C VAL A 129 -11.80 10.05 9.78
N ILE A 130 -11.36 11.27 10.10
CA ILE A 130 -11.62 11.87 11.42
C ILE A 130 -13.13 11.94 11.70
N ASN A 131 -13.95 12.23 10.70
CA ASN A 131 -15.41 12.24 10.86
C ASN A 131 -15.97 10.83 11.06
N ILE A 132 -15.52 9.83 10.29
CA ILE A 132 -15.90 8.42 10.45
C ILE A 132 -15.57 7.91 11.87
N ILE A 133 -14.43 8.31 12.44
CA ILE A 133 -14.03 7.98 13.81
C ILE A 133 -14.96 8.62 14.83
N LYS A 134 -15.29 9.90 14.67
CA LYS A 134 -16.23 10.59 15.56
C LYS A 134 -17.64 9.99 15.53
N GLU A 135 -18.02 9.43 14.39
CA GLU A 135 -19.28 8.70 14.21
C GLU A 135 -19.26 7.28 14.82
N GLY A 136 -18.11 6.80 15.29
CA GLY A 136 -17.96 5.45 15.87
C GLY A 136 -18.11 4.33 14.83
N ARG A 137 -17.77 4.60 13.56
CA ARG A 137 -17.98 3.66 12.45
C ARG A 137 -16.82 2.70 12.20
N ILE A 138 -15.66 2.95 12.79
CA ILE A 138 -14.46 2.11 12.65
C ILE A 138 -13.81 1.90 14.01
N GLU A 139 -13.10 0.79 14.14
CA GLU A 139 -12.42 0.39 15.37
C GLU A 139 -10.91 0.68 15.32
N GLU A 140 -10.33 0.99 16.48
CA GLU A 140 -8.87 1.09 16.64
C GLU A 140 -8.32 -0.30 17.01
N VAL A 141 -7.47 -0.87 16.16
CA VAL A 141 -7.05 -2.29 16.26
C VAL A 141 -5.63 -2.49 16.80
N GLY A 142 -4.92 -1.40 17.10
CA GLY A 142 -3.54 -1.42 17.59
C GLY A 142 -2.49 -1.66 16.51
N ASP A 143 -1.22 -1.41 16.86
CA ASP A 143 -0.05 -1.48 15.98
C ASP A 143 0.94 -2.58 16.39
N GLY A 144 1.74 -3.03 15.42
CA GLY A 144 2.89 -3.92 15.64
C GLY A 144 2.53 -5.18 16.43
N ILE A 145 3.31 -5.50 17.47
CA ILE A 145 3.07 -6.67 18.33
C ILE A 145 1.80 -6.54 19.19
N ASN A 146 1.32 -5.32 19.42
CA ASN A 146 0.16 -5.01 20.26
C ASN A 146 -1.16 -5.04 19.49
N VAL A 147 -1.13 -5.42 18.21
CA VAL A 147 -2.36 -5.59 17.41
C VAL A 147 -3.34 -6.56 18.09
N ASN A 148 -4.60 -6.15 18.16
CA ASN A 148 -5.69 -6.88 18.80
C ASN A 148 -6.30 -7.92 17.84
N ILE A 149 -5.85 -9.18 17.98
CA ILE A 149 -6.27 -10.27 17.10
C ILE A 149 -7.74 -10.63 17.28
N GLU A 150 -8.26 -10.62 18.52
CA GLU A 150 -9.66 -10.96 18.79
C GLU A 150 -10.60 -9.96 18.11
N LEU A 151 -10.32 -8.66 18.24
CA LEU A 151 -11.07 -7.61 17.56
C LEU A 151 -11.00 -7.74 16.04
N LEU A 152 -9.83 -8.08 15.48
CA LEU A 152 -9.70 -8.29 14.03
C LEU A 152 -10.51 -9.49 13.53
N MET A 153 -10.61 -10.56 14.32
CA MET A 153 -11.45 -11.71 14.02
C MET A 153 -12.94 -11.32 14.07
N ASP A 154 -13.34 -10.56 15.09
CA ASP A 154 -14.72 -10.07 15.23
C ASP A 154 -15.13 -9.14 14.09
N LEU A 155 -14.22 -8.26 13.64
CA LEU A 155 -14.43 -7.39 12.47
C LEU A 155 -14.52 -8.17 11.15
N SER A 156 -13.91 -9.36 11.07
CA SER A 156 -13.88 -10.23 9.88
C SER A 156 -13.63 -9.45 8.57
N PRO A 157 -12.53 -8.68 8.46
CA PRO A 157 -12.25 -7.89 7.26
C PRO A 157 -11.92 -8.78 6.06
N ASP A 158 -12.23 -8.34 4.84
CA ASP A 158 -11.77 -9.04 3.64
C ASP A 158 -10.24 -8.97 3.52
N VAL A 159 -9.63 -7.85 3.93
CA VAL A 159 -8.17 -7.65 3.95
C VAL A 159 -7.75 -6.78 5.14
N ILE A 160 -6.65 -7.16 5.76
CA ILE A 160 -5.82 -6.31 6.62
C ILE A 160 -4.60 -5.88 5.80
N MET A 161 -4.55 -4.60 5.41
CA MET A 161 -3.40 -4.06 4.70
C MET A 161 -2.39 -3.53 5.70
N THR A 162 -1.22 -4.15 5.73
CA THR A 162 -0.12 -3.83 6.64
C THR A 162 1.19 -3.57 5.89
N TYR A 163 2.23 -3.21 6.62
CA TYR A 163 3.61 -3.17 6.14
C TYR A 163 4.47 -4.07 7.03
N SER A 164 5.72 -4.27 6.62
CA SER A 164 6.72 -4.97 7.42
C SER A 164 8.03 -4.23 7.27
N VAL A 165 8.83 -4.18 8.33
CA VAL A 165 10.21 -3.65 8.28
C VAL A 165 11.26 -4.74 8.50
N GLY A 166 10.83 -6.00 8.66
CA GLY A 166 11.69 -7.17 8.81
C GLY A 166 12.21 -7.38 10.24
N ASN A 167 11.47 -6.98 11.26
CA ASN A 167 11.88 -7.10 12.65
C ASN A 167 10.77 -7.65 13.57
N VAL A 168 11.13 -7.88 14.84
CA VAL A 168 10.23 -8.46 15.85
C VAL A 168 9.01 -7.61 16.19
N TYR A 169 8.96 -6.35 15.74
CA TYR A 169 7.86 -5.44 16.00
C TYR A 169 6.79 -5.46 14.90
N ASP A 170 7.01 -6.20 13.81
CA ASP A 170 6.05 -6.31 12.72
C ASP A 170 4.78 -7.05 13.16
N SER A 171 3.61 -6.49 12.79
CA SER A 171 2.33 -7.17 12.99
C SER A 171 2.12 -8.32 12.00
N HIS A 172 2.75 -8.25 10.83
CA HIS A 172 2.52 -9.17 9.71
C HIS A 172 2.65 -10.66 10.07
N PRO A 173 3.75 -11.14 10.71
CA PRO A 173 3.86 -12.55 11.11
C PRO A 173 2.71 -13.02 12.01
N LYS A 174 2.34 -12.21 13.03
CA LYS A 174 1.28 -12.52 13.98
C LYS A 174 -0.10 -12.59 13.30
N LEU A 175 -0.36 -11.69 12.35
CA LEU A 175 -1.60 -11.68 11.56
C LEU A 175 -1.71 -12.94 10.68
N LEU A 176 -0.60 -13.35 10.04
CA LEU A 176 -0.55 -14.58 9.25
C LEU A 176 -0.74 -15.84 10.10
N GLU A 177 -0.08 -15.93 11.26
CA GLU A 177 -0.22 -17.05 12.21
C GLU A 177 -1.66 -17.20 12.72
N ALA A 178 -2.37 -16.08 12.90
CA ALA A 178 -3.79 -16.06 13.28
C ALA A 178 -4.75 -16.42 12.13
N GLY A 179 -4.23 -16.65 10.91
CA GLY A 179 -5.04 -16.97 9.73
C GLY A 179 -5.84 -15.78 9.17
N LEU A 180 -5.45 -14.55 9.50
CA LEU A 180 -6.13 -13.34 9.03
C LEU A 180 -5.66 -12.97 7.60
N PRO A 181 -6.58 -12.49 6.73
CA PRO A 181 -6.26 -12.17 5.34
C PRO A 181 -5.38 -10.91 5.25
N THR A 182 -4.08 -11.08 5.09
CA THR A 182 -3.10 -10.01 5.35
C THR A 182 -2.28 -9.67 4.11
N VAL A 183 -2.37 -8.42 3.66
CA VAL A 183 -1.66 -7.92 2.48
C VAL A 183 -0.55 -6.97 2.90
N LEU A 184 0.65 -7.16 2.36
CA LEU A 184 1.77 -6.23 2.51
C LEU A 184 1.72 -5.12 1.47
N ASN A 185 1.80 -3.88 1.93
CA ASN A 185 2.05 -2.71 1.11
C ASN A 185 3.43 -2.14 1.49
N ALA A 186 4.32 -2.12 0.51
CA ALA A 186 5.73 -1.75 0.69
C ALA A 186 6.06 -0.42 0.00
N ALA A 187 5.09 0.49 -0.15
CA ALA A 187 5.29 1.78 -0.82
C ALA A 187 6.44 2.61 -0.24
N TYR A 188 6.76 2.44 1.04
CA TYR A 188 7.87 3.12 1.70
C TYR A 188 9.26 2.67 1.20
N MET A 189 9.36 1.51 0.55
CA MET A 189 10.60 0.96 -0.03
C MET A 189 10.95 1.52 -1.41
N GLU A 190 10.03 2.28 -2.03
CA GLU A 190 10.25 2.90 -3.34
C GLU A 190 11.38 3.94 -3.28
N SER A 191 12.12 4.05 -4.38
CA SER A 191 13.24 4.98 -4.49
C SER A 191 12.86 6.36 -5.04
N THR A 192 11.62 6.52 -5.53
CA THR A 192 11.16 7.78 -6.11
C THR A 192 9.78 8.18 -5.56
N PRO A 193 9.48 9.49 -5.49
CA PRO A 193 8.16 9.99 -5.10
C PRO A 193 7.02 9.46 -5.96
N LEU A 194 7.22 9.42 -7.28
CA LEU A 194 6.22 8.87 -8.21
C LEU A 194 6.06 7.35 -8.05
N GLY A 195 7.15 6.62 -7.81
CA GLY A 195 7.08 5.20 -7.50
C GLY A 195 6.23 4.95 -6.25
N ARG A 196 6.45 5.71 -5.18
CA ARG A 196 5.63 5.64 -3.96
C ARG A 196 4.17 6.01 -4.21
N ALA A 197 3.91 7.08 -4.98
CA ALA A 197 2.54 7.50 -5.31
C ALA A 197 1.79 6.47 -6.16
N GLU A 198 2.49 5.72 -7.00
CA GLU A 198 1.89 4.70 -7.88
C GLU A 198 1.35 3.50 -7.11
N TRP A 199 1.68 3.33 -5.84
CA TRP A 199 1.01 2.36 -4.95
C TRP A 199 -0.48 2.68 -4.72
N LEU A 200 -0.99 3.83 -5.17
CA LEU A 200 -2.43 4.03 -5.35
C LEU A 200 -3.04 2.96 -6.27
N LYS A 201 -2.33 2.62 -7.35
CA LYS A 201 -2.73 1.55 -8.29
C LYS A 201 -2.76 0.20 -7.60
N PHE A 202 -1.80 -0.08 -6.69
CA PHE A 202 -1.79 -1.30 -5.89
C PHE A 202 -3.10 -1.48 -5.11
N ILE A 203 -3.57 -0.43 -4.42
CA ILE A 203 -4.85 -0.49 -3.68
C ILE A 203 -6.03 -0.64 -4.64
N ALA A 204 -6.03 0.10 -5.76
CA ALA A 204 -7.14 0.08 -6.72
C ALA A 204 -7.42 -1.30 -7.34
N ILE A 205 -6.38 -2.13 -7.50
CA ILE A 205 -6.50 -3.50 -8.02
C ILE A 205 -7.46 -4.35 -7.16
N PHE A 206 -7.49 -4.13 -5.84
CA PHE A 206 -8.37 -4.83 -4.90
C PHE A 206 -9.85 -4.40 -5.00
N TYR A 207 -10.11 -3.27 -5.64
CA TYR A 207 -11.45 -2.69 -5.78
C TYR A 207 -11.97 -2.70 -7.23
N ASN A 208 -11.22 -3.27 -8.18
CA ASN A 208 -11.50 -3.15 -9.62
C ASN A 208 -11.61 -1.69 -10.08
N LYS A 209 -10.73 -0.81 -9.57
CA LYS A 209 -10.72 0.63 -9.83
C LYS A 209 -9.51 1.08 -10.65
N GLU A 210 -8.99 0.21 -11.51
CA GLU A 210 -7.82 0.47 -12.34
C GLU A 210 -7.92 1.76 -13.16
N ALA A 211 -9.03 1.96 -13.89
CA ALA A 211 -9.21 3.16 -14.71
C ALA A 211 -9.21 4.46 -13.88
N GLU A 212 -9.82 4.43 -12.69
CA GLU A 212 -9.83 5.56 -11.78
C GLU A 212 -8.43 5.86 -11.23
N ALA A 213 -7.68 4.82 -10.87
CA ALA A 213 -6.31 4.95 -10.39
C ALA A 213 -5.35 5.49 -11.45
N GLU A 214 -5.47 5.04 -12.71
CA GLU A 214 -4.70 5.60 -13.82
C GLU A 214 -4.98 7.11 -13.97
N ARG A 215 -6.25 7.52 -13.97
CA ARG A 215 -6.62 8.93 -14.07
C ARG A 215 -6.04 9.78 -12.93
N ILE A 216 -6.16 9.32 -11.69
CA ILE A 216 -5.64 10.04 -10.51
C ILE A 216 -4.11 10.10 -10.57
N PHE A 217 -3.45 8.98 -10.87
CA PHE A 217 -2.01 8.91 -10.92
C PHE A 217 -1.43 9.80 -12.02
N SER A 218 -2.01 9.82 -13.23
CA SER A 218 -1.55 10.71 -14.32
C SER A 218 -1.63 12.19 -13.93
N ALA A 219 -2.64 12.60 -13.14
CA ALA A 219 -2.73 13.97 -12.64
C ALA A 219 -1.62 14.29 -11.61
N ILE A 220 -1.32 13.34 -10.72
CA ILE A 220 -0.22 13.44 -9.75
C ILE A 220 1.12 13.53 -10.48
N GLU A 221 1.36 12.61 -11.42
CA GLU A 221 2.56 12.54 -12.24
C GLU A 221 2.80 13.86 -13.00
N HIS A 222 1.76 14.36 -13.68
CA HIS A 222 1.84 15.62 -14.40
C HIS A 222 2.23 16.78 -13.48
N SER A 223 1.53 16.91 -12.34
CA SER A 223 1.76 18.00 -11.38
C SER A 223 3.16 17.94 -10.79
N TYR A 224 3.61 16.75 -10.41
CA TYR A 224 4.96 16.52 -9.88
C TYR A 224 6.03 16.89 -10.90
N ASN A 225 5.91 16.42 -12.13
CA ASN A 225 6.89 16.69 -13.19
C ASN A 225 6.93 18.18 -13.60
N VAL A 226 5.80 18.90 -13.51
CA VAL A 226 5.78 20.36 -13.69
C VAL A 226 6.58 21.07 -12.61
N LEU A 227 6.42 20.68 -11.34
CA LEU A 227 7.15 21.28 -10.22
C LEU A 227 8.64 20.94 -10.28
N LYS A 228 8.98 19.68 -10.53
CA LYS A 228 10.36 19.22 -10.69
C LYS A 228 11.10 20.02 -11.77
N ARG A 229 10.52 20.19 -12.96
CA ARG A 229 11.13 21.00 -14.04
C ARG A 229 11.35 22.46 -13.67
N LYS A 230 10.52 23.03 -12.80
CA LYS A 230 10.74 24.39 -12.28
C LYS A 230 11.93 24.42 -11.30
N ALA A 231 12.00 23.44 -10.41
CA ALA A 231 13.09 23.32 -9.45
C ALA A 231 14.44 22.99 -10.12
N GLU A 232 14.46 22.29 -11.26
CA GLU A 232 15.68 22.03 -12.04
C GLU A 232 16.38 23.31 -12.54
N GLN A 233 15.69 24.46 -12.55
CA GLN A 233 16.22 25.75 -13.02
C GLN A 233 16.87 26.58 -11.90
N VAL A 234 16.90 26.08 -10.66
CA VAL A 234 17.50 26.81 -9.53
C VAL A 234 18.99 26.52 -9.43
N ASP A 235 19.80 27.58 -9.34
CA ASP A 235 21.25 27.47 -9.14
C ASP A 235 21.60 27.26 -7.67
N ASP A 236 20.85 27.90 -6.77
CA ASP A 236 21.03 27.77 -5.33
C ASP A 236 20.35 26.49 -4.83
N ARG A 237 21.14 25.60 -4.23
CA ARG A 237 20.70 24.29 -3.78
C ARG A 237 20.96 24.15 -2.28
N PRO A 238 20.00 24.58 -1.43
CA PRO A 238 20.18 24.56 0.01
C PRO A 238 20.31 23.14 0.52
N THR A 239 21.07 22.97 1.60
CA THR A 239 21.30 21.71 2.27
C THR A 239 20.13 21.35 3.19
N VAL A 240 19.80 20.05 3.26
CA VAL A 240 18.65 19.56 4.02
C VAL A 240 19.06 18.42 4.95
N LEU A 241 18.73 18.58 6.23
CA LEU A 241 18.71 17.54 7.26
C LEU A 241 17.31 16.92 7.35
N LEU A 242 17.25 15.59 7.52
CA LEU A 242 16.01 14.84 7.71
C LEU A 242 15.96 14.17 9.09
N ASN A 243 14.73 14.03 9.58
CA ASN A 243 14.40 13.30 10.81
C ASN A 243 14.95 13.98 12.06
N ALA A 244 14.55 13.50 13.23
CA ALA A 244 15.05 13.94 14.52
C ALA A 244 15.61 12.74 15.32
N PRO A 245 16.46 12.98 16.34
CA PRO A 245 16.86 11.95 17.27
C PRO A 245 15.64 11.26 17.92
N TYR A 246 15.69 9.94 18.03
CA TYR A 246 14.69 9.15 18.73
C TYR A 246 15.37 8.05 19.54
N ASN A 247 15.13 8.03 20.85
CA ASN A 247 15.77 7.10 21.80
C ASN A 247 17.30 7.08 21.68
N GLY A 248 17.91 8.27 21.60
CA GLY A 248 19.37 8.44 21.54
C GLY A 248 20.01 8.15 20.16
N LYS A 249 19.21 7.81 19.15
CA LYS A 249 19.67 7.41 17.81
C LYS A 249 19.09 8.31 16.73
N TRP A 250 19.84 8.60 15.68
CA TRP A 250 19.30 9.29 14.50
C TRP A 250 19.11 8.32 13.34
N TRP A 251 17.86 8.10 12.94
CA TRP A 251 17.54 7.25 11.80
C TRP A 251 17.53 8.08 10.51
N ILE A 252 18.60 8.03 9.75
CA ILE A 252 18.79 8.83 8.53
C ILE A 252 18.40 8.00 7.30
N PRO A 253 17.47 8.47 6.45
CA PRO A 253 17.14 7.81 5.19
C PRO A 253 18.36 7.71 4.26
N GLY A 254 18.54 6.59 3.58
CA GLY A 254 19.60 6.49 2.58
C GLY A 254 19.36 7.36 1.34
N GLY A 255 20.40 7.60 0.55
CA GLY A 255 20.37 8.43 -0.65
C GLY A 255 19.55 7.86 -1.82
N HIS A 256 19.25 6.56 -1.81
CA HIS A 256 18.33 5.95 -2.78
C HIS A 256 16.87 5.89 -2.27
N SER A 257 16.54 6.60 -1.18
CA SER A 257 15.18 6.68 -0.66
C SER A 257 14.34 7.68 -1.45
N TYR A 258 13.02 7.50 -1.48
CA TYR A 258 12.11 8.48 -2.07
C TYR A 258 12.22 9.87 -1.41
N LEU A 259 12.64 9.96 -0.15
CA LEU A 259 12.84 11.24 0.56
C LEU A 259 14.07 11.99 0.01
N ALA A 260 15.19 11.30 -0.20
CA ALA A 260 16.36 11.88 -0.84
C ALA A 260 16.03 12.35 -2.27
N ALA A 261 15.29 11.56 -3.03
CA ALA A 261 14.80 11.94 -4.34
C ALA A 261 13.83 13.15 -4.29
N PHE A 262 12.94 13.22 -3.30
CA PHE A 262 12.07 14.40 -3.09
C PHE A 262 12.89 15.68 -2.90
N ILE A 263 13.89 15.64 -2.02
CA ILE A 263 14.76 16.80 -1.73
C ILE A 263 15.51 17.22 -3.00
N ASN A 264 16.10 16.25 -3.70
CA ASN A 264 16.85 16.51 -4.92
C ASN A 264 15.97 17.10 -6.03
N ASP A 265 14.77 16.54 -6.22
CA ASP A 265 13.81 16.96 -7.24
C ASP A 265 13.16 18.32 -6.88
N ALA A 266 13.21 18.73 -5.60
CA ALA A 266 12.82 20.06 -5.15
C ALA A 266 13.96 21.10 -5.27
N GLY A 267 15.12 20.72 -5.83
CA GLY A 267 16.26 21.63 -6.05
C GLY A 267 17.20 21.76 -4.86
N ALA A 268 17.04 20.96 -3.80
CA ALA A 268 17.90 21.00 -2.63
C ALA A 268 18.99 19.90 -2.67
N ARG A 269 19.93 19.94 -1.71
CA ARG A 269 20.99 18.93 -1.52
C ARG A 269 20.75 18.16 -0.22
N TYR A 270 20.57 16.85 -0.32
CA TYR A 270 20.40 16.01 0.85
C TYR A 270 21.77 15.61 1.44
N LEU A 271 21.99 15.89 2.73
CA LEU A 271 23.31 15.72 3.38
C LEU A 271 23.81 14.26 3.47
N TRP A 272 22.94 13.27 3.27
CA TRP A 272 23.28 11.84 3.27
C TRP A 272 22.98 11.12 1.94
N GLU A 273 22.99 11.85 0.83
CA GLU A 273 22.79 11.29 -0.52
C GLU A 273 23.80 10.18 -0.90
N GLY A 274 24.98 10.16 -0.26
CA GLY A 274 26.01 9.13 -0.48
C GLY A 274 25.72 7.75 0.12
N ILE A 275 24.67 7.57 0.92
CA ILE A 275 24.31 6.25 1.47
C ILE A 275 23.56 5.43 0.38
N PRO A 276 24.11 4.32 -0.15
CA PRO A 276 23.50 3.59 -1.26
C PRO A 276 22.37 2.63 -0.80
N SER A 277 21.36 3.16 -0.12
CA SER A 277 20.23 2.41 0.45
C SER A 277 18.92 3.15 0.23
N SER A 278 17.82 2.42 0.03
CA SER A 278 16.46 2.99 0.06
C SER A 278 15.85 2.99 1.46
N GLY A 279 16.38 2.19 2.38
CA GLY A 279 16.01 2.21 3.80
C GLY A 279 16.88 3.14 4.65
N SER A 280 16.52 3.30 5.92
CA SER A 280 17.25 4.14 6.88
C SER A 280 18.46 3.43 7.49
N ARG A 281 19.43 4.23 7.95
CA ARG A 281 20.56 3.79 8.77
C ARG A 281 20.58 4.58 10.07
N GLU A 282 21.01 3.90 11.13
CA GLU A 282 21.35 4.55 12.38
C GLU A 282 22.66 5.33 12.21
N VAL A 283 22.66 6.58 12.66
CA VAL A 283 23.80 7.49 12.70
C VAL A 283 23.85 8.11 14.08
N ASP A 284 25.04 8.18 14.66
CA ASP A 284 25.26 8.81 15.96
C ASP A 284 25.00 10.31 15.87
N PHE A 285 24.47 10.89 16.94
CA PHE A 285 24.08 12.30 17.00
C PHE A 285 25.23 13.23 16.62
N GLU A 286 26.42 12.96 17.10
CA GLU A 286 27.62 13.79 16.98
C GLU A 286 28.09 13.83 15.52
N ALA A 287 27.94 12.73 14.79
CA ALA A 287 28.20 12.67 13.35
C ALA A 287 27.12 13.41 12.54
N VAL A 288 25.88 13.47 13.04
CA VAL A 288 24.84 14.31 12.43
C VAL A 288 25.12 15.78 12.70
N TYR A 289 25.43 16.15 13.93
CA TYR A 289 25.79 17.50 14.34
C TYR A 289 26.96 18.06 13.53
N GLU A 290 28.08 17.34 13.46
CA GLU A 290 29.28 17.76 12.68
C GLU A 290 28.96 18.04 11.21
N ARG A 291 28.01 17.31 10.62
CA ARG A 291 27.66 17.44 9.20
C ARG A 291 26.53 18.43 8.92
N ALA A 292 25.61 18.62 9.87
CA ALA A 292 24.31 19.23 9.62
C ALA A 292 23.95 20.39 10.55
N SER A 293 24.82 20.80 11.48
CA SER A 293 24.58 21.98 12.33
C SER A 293 24.34 23.24 11.49
N GLU A 294 25.02 23.36 10.35
CA GLU A 294 24.87 24.46 9.40
C GLU A 294 23.92 24.13 8.24
N ALA A 295 23.04 23.14 8.38
CA ALA A 295 22.08 22.81 7.34
C ALA A 295 21.07 23.96 7.16
N ASP A 296 20.82 24.34 5.91
CA ASP A 296 19.89 25.44 5.60
C ASP A 296 18.45 25.12 6.01
N PHE A 297 18.06 23.84 5.95
CA PHE A 297 16.74 23.37 6.36
C PHE A 297 16.79 22.07 7.15
N TRP A 298 15.90 21.95 8.14
CA TRP A 298 15.62 20.73 8.87
C TRP A 298 14.18 20.29 8.66
N LEU A 299 13.99 19.15 7.98
CA LEU A 299 12.67 18.60 7.64
C LEU A 299 12.37 17.31 8.39
N ASN A 300 11.07 17.06 8.59
CA ASN A 300 10.52 15.89 9.27
C ASN A 300 11.05 15.68 10.71
N PRO A 301 10.97 16.69 11.62
CA PRO A 301 11.49 16.57 12.99
C PRO A 301 10.61 15.68 13.91
N GLY A 302 10.02 14.61 13.38
CA GLY A 302 9.14 13.71 14.10
C GLY A 302 7.87 14.39 14.59
N GLN A 303 7.66 14.40 15.91
CA GLN A 303 6.45 14.94 16.54
C GLN A 303 6.58 16.40 16.95
N TRP A 304 7.75 17.03 16.75
CA TRP A 304 7.97 18.41 17.15
C TRP A 304 7.08 19.35 16.34
N ARG A 305 6.40 20.25 17.04
CA ARG A 305 5.57 21.30 16.45
C ARG A 305 6.25 22.66 16.55
N THR A 306 7.19 22.80 17.48
CA THR A 306 7.96 24.01 17.74
C THR A 306 9.44 23.66 17.95
N LEU A 307 10.32 24.66 17.82
CA LEU A 307 11.73 24.52 18.16
C LEU A 307 11.92 24.09 19.63
N GLU A 308 11.07 24.61 20.52
CA GLU A 308 11.13 24.31 21.95
C GLU A 308 10.85 22.83 22.25
N ASP A 309 9.98 22.17 21.45
CA ASP A 309 9.77 20.72 21.58
C ASP A 309 11.05 19.93 21.32
N GLY A 310 11.85 20.37 20.34
CA GLY A 310 13.16 19.80 20.03
C GLY A 310 14.14 20.00 21.18
N LEU A 311 14.32 21.25 21.64
CA LEU A 311 15.23 21.58 22.73
C LEU A 311 14.91 20.86 24.05
N ARG A 312 13.63 20.59 24.33
CA ARG A 312 13.21 19.81 25.50
C ARG A 312 13.42 18.30 25.33
N SER A 313 13.52 17.80 24.10
CA SER A 313 13.62 16.37 23.82
C SER A 313 15.03 15.81 23.99
N ASP A 314 16.05 16.63 23.71
CA ASP A 314 17.46 16.27 23.82
C ASP A 314 18.29 17.54 24.04
N GLU A 315 18.99 17.62 25.17
CA GLU A 315 19.78 18.81 25.54
C GLU A 315 20.88 19.12 24.51
N ARG A 316 21.37 18.11 23.78
CA ARG A 316 22.41 18.29 22.77
C ARG A 316 21.96 19.13 21.58
N LEU A 317 20.65 19.35 21.42
CA LEU A 317 20.07 20.17 20.37
C LEU A 317 20.17 21.67 20.63
N THR A 318 20.61 22.11 21.82
CA THR A 318 20.88 23.54 22.05
C THR A 318 22.07 24.07 21.26
N GLU A 319 22.90 23.16 20.74
CA GLU A 319 24.06 23.48 19.91
C GLU A 319 23.69 23.58 18.41
N PHE A 320 22.50 23.11 18.02
CA PHE A 320 21.95 23.18 16.65
C PHE A 320 21.31 24.54 16.35
#